data_AF-A0A850R671-F1
#
_entry.id   AF-A0A850R671-F1
#
_cell.length_a   1.000
_cell.length_b   1.000
_cell.length_c   1.000
_cell.angle_alpha   90.00
_cell.angle_beta   90.00
_cell.angle_gamma   90.00
#
_symmetry.space_group_name_H-M   'P 1'
#
loop_
_entity.id
_entity.type
_entity.pdbx_description
1 polymer ?
#
loop_
_entity_poly.entity_id
_entity_poly.type
_entity_poly.pdbx_seq_one_letter_code
_entity_poly.pdbx_strand_id
1 'polypeptide(L)'
;MNAKQLPSNQIRKYQILARLLQGEHLSYQRLATDYYVGRSSIAHDIVFIKSELAQDQLSLTYDNSGTYLAGEELETQKIINRIVMKILAHPPLQSLLTWYLDPKLLQKVRAILSKKIKTWDLEVPENLLNDLIISTAILLDRGQQGYPLDLPTGAPTTSSLTN
;
A
#
# COMPACT_ATOMS: atom_id res chain seq x y z
N MET A 1 -22.41 -3.36 -26.21
CA MET A 1 -22.27 -2.88 -24.82
C MET A 1 -21.48 -3.93 -24.06
N ASN A 2 -20.24 -3.66 -23.66
CA ASN A 2 -19.43 -4.62 -22.90
C ASN A 2 -19.91 -4.59 -21.45
N ALA A 3 -20.44 -5.71 -20.94
CA ALA A 3 -20.71 -5.85 -19.52
C ALA A 3 -19.40 -5.62 -18.76
N LYS A 4 -19.36 -4.60 -17.91
CA LYS A 4 -18.23 -4.33 -17.02
C LYS A 4 -18.06 -5.60 -16.17
N GLN A 5 -17.02 -6.38 -16.43
CA GLN A 5 -16.79 -7.64 -15.74
C GLN A 5 -16.55 -7.32 -14.26
N LEU A 6 -17.45 -7.76 -13.39
CA LEU A 6 -17.37 -7.45 -11.97
C LEU A 6 -16.15 -8.15 -11.35
N PRO A 7 -15.40 -7.49 -10.45
CA PRO A 7 -14.27 -8.12 -9.81
C PRO A 7 -14.73 -9.31 -8.98
N SER A 8 -13.94 -10.38 -8.98
CA SER A 8 -14.17 -11.53 -8.08
C SER A 8 -14.13 -11.06 -6.62
N ASN A 9 -14.68 -11.87 -5.70
CA ASN A 9 -14.63 -11.56 -4.26
C ASN A 9 -13.19 -11.27 -3.80
N GLN A 10 -12.22 -12.07 -4.25
CA GLN A 10 -10.82 -11.91 -3.89
C GLN A 10 -10.25 -10.59 -4.42
N ILE A 11 -10.47 -10.27 -5.69
CA ILE A 11 -9.99 -9.01 -6.30
C ILE A 11 -10.62 -7.81 -5.60
N ARG A 12 -11.93 -7.85 -5.32
CA ARG A 12 -12.65 -6.77 -4.65
C ARG A 12 -12.08 -6.46 -3.26
N LYS A 13 -11.74 -7.48 -2.46
CA LYS A 13 -11.13 -7.28 -1.14
C LYS A 13 -9.85 -6.44 -1.21
N TYR A 14 -8.96 -6.76 -2.16
CA TYR A 14 -7.73 -5.98 -2.35
C TYR A 14 -8.00 -4.60 -2.94
N GLN A 15 -8.97 -4.44 -3.83
CA GLN A 15 -9.35 -3.11 -4.33
C GLN A 15 -9.88 -2.21 -3.21
N ILE A 16 -10.72 -2.73 -2.31
CA ILE A 16 -11.20 -1.98 -1.15
C ILE A 16 -10.03 -1.63 -0.21
N LEU A 17 -9.12 -2.57 0.04
CA LEU A 17 -7.93 -2.32 0.86
C LEU A 17 -7.02 -1.24 0.24
N ALA A 18 -6.77 -1.28 -1.07
CA ALA A 18 -6.01 -0.24 -1.77
C ALA A 18 -6.62 1.15 -1.57
N ARG A 19 -7.96 1.27 -1.69
CA ARG A 19 -8.68 2.53 -1.45
C ARG A 19 -8.52 3.03 0.00
N LEU A 20 -8.57 2.14 0.98
CA LEU A 20 -8.34 2.48 2.39
C LEU A 20 -6.90 2.96 2.64
N LEU A 21 -5.91 2.32 2.02
CA LEU A 21 -4.49 2.73 2.10
C LEU A 21 -4.23 4.06 1.38
N GLN A 22 -5.10 4.45 0.45
CA GLN A 22 -5.12 5.77 -0.17
C GLN A 22 -5.81 6.84 0.70
N GLY A 23 -6.23 6.48 1.92
CA GLY A 23 -6.91 7.40 2.82
C GLY A 23 -8.38 7.67 2.48
N GLU A 24 -9.02 6.85 1.62
CA GLU A 24 -10.45 7.01 1.37
C GLU A 24 -11.28 6.66 2.62
N HIS A 25 -12.30 7.46 2.88
CA HIS A 25 -13.40 7.12 3.79
C HIS A 25 -14.48 6.38 3.01
N LEU A 26 -14.75 5.13 3.40
CA LEU A 26 -15.59 4.21 2.64
C LEU A 26 -16.82 3.79 3.43
N SER A 27 -18.00 4.18 2.96
CA SER A 27 -19.26 3.67 3.51
C SER A 27 -19.65 2.34 2.86
N TYR A 28 -20.29 1.47 3.63
CA TYR A 28 -20.71 0.15 3.13
C TYR A 28 -21.71 0.27 1.98
N GLN A 29 -22.56 1.31 2.01
CA GLN A 29 -23.53 1.58 0.95
C GLN A 29 -22.82 2.01 -0.35
N ARG A 30 -21.80 2.87 -0.26
CA ARG A 30 -21.01 3.28 -1.43
C ARG A 30 -20.29 2.09 -2.03
N LEU A 31 -19.61 1.28 -1.21
CA LEU A 31 -18.92 0.08 -1.69
C LEU A 31 -19.87 -0.94 -2.34
N ALA A 32 -21.04 -1.17 -1.74
CA ALA A 32 -22.06 -2.04 -2.32
C ALA A 32 -22.49 -1.58 -3.72
N THR A 33 -22.59 -0.26 -3.90
CA THR A 33 -22.94 0.38 -5.18
C THR A 33 -21.78 0.29 -6.18
N ASP A 34 -20.57 0.69 -5.79
CA ASP A 34 -19.37 0.70 -6.64
C ASP A 34 -19.06 -0.69 -7.22
N TYR A 35 -19.29 -1.74 -6.43
CA TYR A 35 -18.98 -3.12 -6.79
C TYR A 35 -20.20 -3.96 -7.19
N TYR A 36 -21.41 -3.38 -7.23
CA TYR A 36 -22.65 -4.07 -7.58
C TYR A 36 -22.90 -5.35 -6.75
N VAL A 37 -22.72 -5.26 -5.44
CA VAL A 37 -22.93 -6.37 -4.48
C VAL A 37 -23.77 -5.93 -3.28
N GLY A 38 -24.27 -6.89 -2.51
CA GLY A 38 -25.01 -6.60 -1.28
C GLY A 38 -24.11 -6.04 -0.17
N ARG A 39 -24.68 -5.24 0.73
CA ARG A 39 -23.98 -4.72 1.93
C ARG A 39 -23.40 -5.83 2.81
N SER A 40 -24.04 -7.00 2.87
CA SER A 40 -23.53 -8.16 3.60
C SER A 40 -22.25 -8.73 2.98
N SER A 41 -22.12 -8.71 1.65
CA SER A 41 -20.88 -9.09 0.97
C SER A 41 -19.74 -8.13 1.32
N ILE A 42 -20.02 -6.83 1.31
CA ILE A 42 -19.04 -5.82 1.75
C ILE A 42 -18.65 -6.03 3.21
N ALA A 43 -19.59 -6.34 4.09
CA ALA A 43 -19.29 -6.62 5.49
C ALA A 43 -18.30 -7.79 5.65
N HIS A 44 -18.51 -8.89 4.92
CA HIS A 44 -17.56 -10.01 4.89
C HIS A 44 -16.20 -9.62 4.32
N ASP A 45 -16.17 -8.78 3.29
CA ASP A 45 -14.91 -8.31 2.70
C ASP A 45 -14.13 -7.42 3.69
N ILE A 46 -14.82 -6.57 4.46
CA ILE A 46 -14.21 -5.74 5.51
C ILE A 46 -13.65 -6.60 6.66
N VAL A 47 -14.30 -7.71 7.03
CA VAL A 47 -13.76 -8.65 8.03
C VAL A 47 -12.41 -9.22 7.58
N PHE A 48 -12.32 -9.63 6.30
CA PHE A 48 -11.04 -10.07 5.73
C PHE A 48 -9.99 -8.95 5.79
N ILE A 49 -10.35 -7.72 5.42
CA ILE A 49 -9.42 -6.59 5.43
C ILE A 49 -8.90 -6.32 6.85
N LYS A 50 -9.77 -6.35 7.86
CA LYS A 50 -9.36 -6.20 9.27
C LYS A 50 -8.32 -7.25 9.67
N SER A 51 -8.47 -8.50 9.21
CA SER A 51 -7.50 -9.56 9.50
C SER A 51 -6.14 -9.35 8.83
N GLU A 52 -6.11 -8.77 7.63
CA GLU A 52 -4.85 -8.42 6.96
C GLU A 52 -4.15 -7.23 7.67
N LEU A 53 -4.90 -6.24 8.15
CA LEU A 53 -4.36 -5.07 8.86
C LEU A 53 -3.87 -5.37 10.27
N ALA A 54 -4.53 -6.30 10.97
CA ALA A 54 -4.19 -6.68 12.34
C ALA A 54 -2.75 -7.22 12.49
N GLN A 55 -2.16 -7.75 11.41
CA GLN A 55 -0.78 -8.22 11.39
C GLN A 55 0.24 -7.09 11.61
N ASP A 56 -0.12 -5.83 11.34
CA ASP A 56 0.76 -4.66 11.46
C ASP A 56 0.27 -3.67 12.51
N GLN A 57 -0.58 -4.12 13.45
CA GLN A 57 -1.15 -3.28 14.52
C GLN A 57 -1.98 -2.09 14.01
N LEU A 58 -2.40 -2.12 12.74
CA LEU A 58 -3.28 -1.12 12.16
C LEU A 58 -4.74 -1.53 12.30
N SER A 59 -5.61 -0.53 12.47
CA SER A 59 -7.03 -0.73 12.67
C SER A 59 -7.86 0.17 11.77
N LEU A 60 -9.03 -0.34 11.40
CA LEU A 60 -10.06 0.48 10.76
C LEU A 60 -10.87 1.18 11.83
N THR A 61 -11.03 2.48 11.66
CA THR A 61 -11.93 3.31 12.47
C THR A 61 -13.07 3.84 11.59
N TYR A 62 -13.99 4.60 12.18
CA TYR A 62 -15.12 5.18 11.45
C TYR A 62 -15.45 6.58 11.92
N ASP A 63 -16.00 7.36 11.00
CA ASP A 63 -16.60 8.67 11.24
C ASP A 63 -17.90 8.82 10.43
N ASN A 64 -18.42 10.04 10.35
CA ASN A 64 -19.63 10.35 9.57
C ASN A 64 -19.44 10.16 8.06
N SER A 65 -18.19 10.09 7.58
CA SER A 65 -17.83 9.92 6.17
C SER A 65 -17.65 8.45 5.78
N GLY A 66 -17.41 7.57 6.75
CA GLY A 66 -17.36 6.12 6.56
C GLY A 66 -16.26 5.44 7.37
N THR A 67 -15.90 4.23 6.97
CA THR A 67 -14.78 3.48 7.52
C THR A 67 -13.48 3.91 6.84
N TYR A 68 -12.44 4.17 7.61
CA TYR A 68 -11.13 4.59 7.11
C TYR A 68 -10.00 3.95 7.92
N LEU A 69 -8.79 3.98 7.38
CA LEU A 69 -7.59 3.48 8.04
C LEU A 69 -7.05 4.55 9.00
N ALA A 70 -6.92 4.22 10.29
CA ALA A 70 -6.20 5.05 11.25
C ALA A 70 -4.77 4.51 11.39
N GLY A 71 -3.78 5.30 10.99
CA GLY A 71 -2.38 4.91 11.02
C GLY A 71 -1.45 6.00 10.51
N GLU A 72 -0.17 5.90 10.85
CA GLU A 72 0.85 6.74 10.24
C GLU A 72 1.25 6.17 8.87
N GLU A 73 1.92 7.00 8.08
CA GLU A 73 2.33 6.64 6.73
C GLU A 73 3.35 5.49 6.72
N LEU A 74 4.17 5.37 7.78
CA LEU A 74 5.14 4.30 7.92
C LEU A 74 4.46 2.91 7.91
N GLU A 75 3.41 2.72 8.71
CA GLU A 75 2.67 1.46 8.78
C GLU A 75 1.89 1.21 7.49
N THR A 76 1.35 2.27 6.88
CA THR A 76 0.67 2.19 5.57
C THR A 76 1.63 1.66 4.49
N GLN A 77 2.85 2.21 4.40
CA GLN A 77 3.85 1.75 3.44
C GLN A 77 4.32 0.31 3.71
N LYS A 78 4.44 -0.11 4.98
CA LYS A 78 4.75 -1.51 5.34
C LYS A 78 3.70 -2.48 4.81
N ILE A 79 2.41 -2.14 4.96
CA ILE A 79 1.31 -2.96 4.40
C ILE A 79 1.40 -3.01 2.87
N ILE A 80 1.58 -1.85 2.22
CA ILE A 80 1.69 -1.80 0.76
C ILE A 80 2.85 -2.70 0.31
N ASN A 81 4.00 -2.67 0.98
CA ASN A 81 5.14 -3.54 0.66
C ASN A 81 4.76 -5.02 0.75
N ARG A 82 4.17 -5.46 1.87
CA ARG A 82 3.73 -6.85 2.03
C ARG A 82 2.73 -7.28 0.96
N ILE A 83 1.76 -6.43 0.62
CA ILE A 83 0.75 -6.73 -0.39
C ILE A 83 1.38 -6.78 -1.78
N VAL A 84 2.25 -5.85 -2.14
CA VAL A 84 2.95 -5.85 -3.42
C VAL A 84 3.82 -7.10 -3.56
N MET A 85 4.56 -7.49 -2.52
CA MET A 85 5.30 -8.76 -2.52
C MET A 85 4.38 -9.96 -2.76
N LYS A 86 3.24 -10.03 -2.06
CA LYS A 86 2.23 -11.08 -2.24
C LYS A 86 1.68 -11.09 -3.66
N ILE A 87 1.37 -9.93 -4.24
CA ILE A 87 0.88 -9.79 -5.62
C ILE A 87 1.92 -10.30 -6.62
N LEU A 88 3.18 -9.89 -6.48
CA LEU A 88 4.26 -10.29 -7.39
C LEU A 88 4.54 -11.80 -7.33
N ALA A 89 4.40 -12.42 -6.15
CA ALA A 89 4.56 -13.86 -5.97
C ALA A 89 3.36 -14.70 -6.46
N HIS A 90 2.19 -14.10 -6.69
CA HIS A 90 0.95 -14.83 -7.01
C HIS A 90 0.36 -14.37 -8.35
N PRO A 91 0.55 -15.11 -9.46
CA PRO A 91 0.10 -14.72 -10.80
C PRO A 91 -1.37 -14.26 -10.90
N PRO A 92 -2.36 -14.89 -10.22
CA PRO A 92 -3.75 -14.44 -10.28
C PRO A 92 -3.99 -13.02 -9.75
N LEU A 93 -3.10 -12.50 -8.89
CA LEU A 93 -3.22 -11.19 -8.27
C LEU A 93 -2.48 -10.10 -9.03
N GLN A 94 -1.67 -10.41 -10.04
CA GLN A 94 -0.82 -9.42 -10.73
C GLN A 94 -1.60 -8.24 -11.32
N SER A 95 -2.86 -8.45 -11.71
CA SER A 95 -3.76 -7.38 -12.17
C SER A 95 -4.00 -6.28 -11.13
N LEU A 96 -3.83 -6.58 -9.84
CA LEU A 96 -3.96 -5.64 -8.74
C LEU A 96 -2.74 -4.75 -8.54
N LEU A 97 -1.59 -5.03 -9.16
CA LEU A 97 -0.36 -4.27 -8.90
C LEU A 97 -0.57 -2.76 -9.07
N THR A 98 -1.29 -2.38 -10.14
CA THR A 98 -1.61 -0.98 -10.47
C THR A 98 -2.46 -0.24 -9.43
N TRP A 99 -3.10 -0.95 -8.50
CA TRP A 99 -3.85 -0.36 -7.39
C TRP A 99 -2.96 0.04 -6.22
N TYR A 100 -1.74 -0.49 -6.15
CA TYR A 100 -0.83 -0.32 -5.01
C TYR A 100 0.47 0.37 -5.38
N LEU A 101 0.93 0.21 -6.62
CA LEU A 101 2.20 0.76 -7.07
C LEU A 101 2.20 0.91 -8.59
N ASP A 102 2.67 2.05 -9.12
CA ASP A 102 2.91 2.21 -10.55
C ASP A 102 3.95 1.18 -11.04
N PRO A 103 3.58 0.24 -11.93
CA PRO A 103 4.52 -0.74 -12.47
C PRO A 103 5.67 -0.10 -13.23
N LYS A 104 5.46 1.06 -13.85
CA LYS A 104 6.54 1.77 -14.58
C LYS A 104 7.57 2.34 -13.61
N LEU A 105 7.13 2.93 -12.51
CA LEU A 105 8.02 3.38 -11.44
C LEU A 105 8.81 2.21 -10.85
N LEU A 106 8.15 1.09 -10.54
CA LEU A 106 8.81 -0.12 -10.03
C LEU A 106 9.93 -0.60 -10.98
N GLN A 107 9.65 -0.66 -12.30
CA GLN A 107 10.64 -1.06 -13.29
C GLN A 107 11.79 -0.06 -13.41
N LYS A 108 11.50 1.25 -13.33
CA LYS A 108 12.52 2.30 -13.35
C LYS A 108 13.45 2.19 -12.13
N VAL A 109 12.89 2.01 -10.93
CA VAL A 109 13.67 1.83 -9.69
C VAL A 109 14.51 0.56 -9.76
N ARG A 110 13.94 -0.56 -10.23
CA ARG A 110 14.66 -1.81 -10.47
C ARG A 110 15.87 -1.60 -11.37
N ALA A 111 15.69 -0.98 -12.53
CA ALA A 111 16.78 -0.73 -13.47
C ALA A 111 17.90 0.13 -12.88
N ILE A 112 17.56 1.18 -12.12
CA ILE A 112 18.53 2.06 -11.47
C ILE A 112 19.32 1.32 -10.39
N LEU A 113 18.63 0.66 -9.45
CA LEU A 113 19.28 -0.01 -8.33
C LEU A 113 20.13 -1.21 -8.79
N SER A 114 19.61 -2.05 -9.69
CA SER A 114 20.37 -3.17 -10.24
C SER A 114 21.62 -2.70 -11.00
N LYS A 115 21.54 -1.58 -11.74
CA LYS A 115 22.71 -0.99 -12.39
C LYS A 115 23.74 -0.49 -11.37
N LYS A 116 23.30 0.18 -10.30
CA LYS A 116 24.18 0.71 -9.26
C LYS A 116 24.89 -0.39 -8.47
N ILE A 117 24.18 -1.45 -8.08
CA ILE A 117 24.76 -2.62 -7.38
C ILE A 117 25.86 -3.26 -8.24
N LYS A 118 25.60 -3.47 -9.53
CA LYS A 118 26.62 -3.98 -10.46
C LYS A 118 27.81 -3.03 -10.62
N THR A 119 27.56 -1.71 -10.68
CA THR A 119 28.64 -0.71 -10.84
C THR A 119 29.52 -0.63 -9.59
N TRP A 120 28.94 -0.88 -8.42
CA TRP A 120 29.63 -0.85 -7.14
C TRP A 120 30.20 -2.21 -6.72
N ASP A 121 30.05 -3.24 -7.56
CA ASP A 121 30.50 -4.60 -7.28
C ASP A 121 30.00 -5.14 -5.93
N LEU A 122 28.73 -4.83 -5.60
CA LEU A 122 28.11 -5.26 -4.36
C LEU A 122 27.46 -6.64 -4.53
N GLU A 123 27.81 -7.56 -3.64
CA GLU A 123 27.09 -8.83 -3.50
C GLU A 123 25.86 -8.64 -2.62
N VAL A 124 24.68 -8.55 -3.25
CA VAL A 124 23.40 -8.41 -2.56
C VAL A 124 22.52 -9.62 -2.89
N PRO A 125 22.06 -10.38 -1.87
CA PRO A 125 21.07 -11.43 -2.06
C PRO A 125 19.82 -10.94 -2.81
N GLU A 126 19.31 -11.74 -3.73
CA GLU A 126 18.22 -11.34 -4.63
C GLU A 126 16.93 -10.95 -3.87
N ASN A 127 16.63 -11.63 -2.77
CA ASN A 127 15.49 -11.31 -1.90
C ASN A 127 15.63 -9.91 -1.27
N LEU A 128 16.82 -9.55 -0.78
CA LEU A 128 17.09 -8.24 -0.21
C LEU A 128 17.04 -7.14 -1.28
N LEU A 129 17.56 -7.44 -2.47
CA LEU A 129 17.46 -6.52 -3.60
C LEU A 129 16.00 -6.27 -4.00
N ASN A 130 15.18 -7.31 -4.06
CA ASN A 130 13.76 -7.17 -4.38
C ASN A 130 13.02 -6.34 -3.33
N ASP A 131 13.26 -6.57 -2.04
CA ASP A 131 12.66 -5.76 -0.97
C ASP A 131 13.09 -4.29 -1.05
N LEU A 132 14.39 -4.02 -1.27
CA LEU A 132 14.91 -2.66 -1.45
C LEU A 132 14.25 -1.95 -2.63
N ILE A 133 14.11 -2.64 -3.77
CA ILE A 133 13.46 -2.09 -4.97
C ILE A 133 12.00 -1.75 -4.69
N ILE A 134 11.25 -2.66 -4.07
CA ILE A 134 9.81 -2.47 -3.82
C ILE A 134 9.63 -1.35 -2.79
N SER A 135 10.33 -1.39 -1.67
CA SER A 135 10.28 -0.36 -0.62
C SER A 135 10.65 1.02 -1.15
N THR A 136 11.70 1.13 -1.98
CA THR A 136 12.09 2.40 -2.61
C THR A 136 11.03 2.90 -3.58
N ALA A 137 10.44 2.01 -4.39
CA ALA A 137 9.40 2.39 -5.33
C ALA A 137 8.14 2.88 -4.61
N ILE A 138 7.73 2.22 -3.53
CA ILE A 138 6.59 2.64 -2.68
C ILE A 138 6.86 4.00 -2.05
N LEU A 139 8.05 4.19 -1.46
CA LEU A 139 8.43 5.46 -0.85
C LEU A 139 8.30 6.63 -1.84
N LEU A 140 8.80 6.43 -3.07
CA LEU A 140 8.72 7.44 -4.13
C LEU A 140 7.29 7.68 -4.60
N ASP A 141 6.51 6.62 -4.80
CA ASP A 141 5.13 6.70 -5.27
C ASP A 141 4.25 7.44 -4.26
N ARG A 142 4.35 7.06 -2.98
CA ARG A 142 3.60 7.69 -1.89
C ARG A 142 4.00 9.14 -1.66
N GLY A 143 5.30 9.43 -1.73
CA GLY A 143 5.79 10.81 -1.71
C GLY A 143 5.21 11.68 -2.83
N GLN A 144 5.10 11.14 -4.05
CA GLN A 144 4.48 11.83 -5.20
C GLN A 144 2.97 12.03 -5.03
N GLN A 145 2.31 11.16 -4.30
CA GLN A 145 0.88 11.23 -4.00
C GLN A 145 0.55 12.14 -2.80
N GLY A 146 1.55 12.78 -2.19
CA GLY A 146 1.36 13.68 -1.05
C GLY A 146 1.37 13.00 0.32
N TYR A 147 1.84 11.74 0.39
CA TYR A 147 2.00 10.97 1.62
C TYR A 147 3.48 10.69 1.89
N PRO A 148 4.30 11.70 2.22
CA PRO A 148 5.70 11.48 2.59
C PRO A 148 5.78 10.78 3.95
N LEU A 149 6.85 10.00 4.17
CA LEU A 149 7.21 9.59 5.53
C LEU A 149 7.56 10.82 6.35
N ASP A 150 6.98 10.94 7.53
CA ASP A 150 7.37 11.96 8.50
C ASP A 150 8.67 11.49 9.17
N LEU A 151 9.80 11.79 8.52
CA LEU A 151 11.10 11.49 9.07
C LEU A 151 11.38 12.50 10.19
N PRO A 152 11.79 12.07 11.39
CA PRO A 152 12.20 12.99 12.42
C PRO A 152 13.33 13.86 11.84
N THR A 153 13.04 15.14 11.61
CA THR A 153 14.05 16.09 11.18
C THR A 153 15.07 16.16 12.30
N GLY A 154 16.22 15.51 12.12
CA GLY A 154 17.35 15.53 13.03
C GLY A 154 18.02 16.90 13.08
N ALA A 155 17.27 17.97 13.33
CA ALA A 155 17.84 19.18 13.84
C ALA A 155 18.26 18.88 15.29
N PRO A 156 19.56 18.86 15.62
CA PRO A 156 19.93 18.89 17.03
C PRO A 156 19.35 20.19 17.58
N THR A 157 18.38 20.07 18.49
CA THR A 157 18.06 21.17 19.39
C THR A 157 19.36 21.45 20.14
N THR A 158 20.10 22.45 19.68
CA THR A 158 21.08 23.13 20.50
C THR A 158 20.27 23.78 21.61
N SER A 159 19.96 23.01 22.65
CA SER A 159 19.68 23.55 23.96
C SER A 159 20.97 24.24 24.37
N SER A 160 21.01 25.54 24.09
CA SER A 160 21.97 26.47 24.61
C SER A 160 22.05 26.24 26.12
N LEU A 161 23.20 25.72 26.55
CA LEU A 161 23.70 25.92 27.89
C LEU A 161 23.74 27.44 28.11
N THR A 162 22.74 27.98 28.79
CA THR A 162 22.87 29.27 29.46
C THR A 162 23.25 28.97 30.91
N ASN A 163 24.45 29.45 31.23
CA ASN A 163 25.10 29.64 32.53
C ASN A 163 24.19 29.73 33.75
#